data_AF-A0AAE4RIQ9-F1
#
_entry.id   AF-A0AAE4RIQ9-F1
#
_cell.length_a   1.000
_cell.length_b   1.000
_cell.length_c   1.000
_cell.angle_alpha   90.00
_cell.angle_beta   90.00
_cell.angle_gamma   90.00
#
_symmetry.space_group_name_H-M   'P 1'
#
loop_
_entity.id
_entity.type
_entity.pdbx_description
1 polymer ?
#
loop_
_entity_poly.entity_id
_entity_poly.type
_entity_poly.pdbx_seq_one_letter_code
_entity_poly.pdbx_strand_id
1 'polypeptide(L)' 'MNEFLYTPAVAALTGVDAATLRYWRHADTGPASFKLGRRVVYRRSEVERWIAEQEAATRRGGAA' A
#
# COMPACT_ATOMS: atom_id res chain seq x y z
N MET A 1 4.08 17.56 0.20
CA MET A 1 2.72 17.75 0.73
C MET A 1 2.26 16.39 1.24
N ASN A 2 1.98 16.23 2.54
CA ASN A 2 1.64 14.92 3.09
C ASN A 2 0.16 14.61 2.86
N GLU A 3 -0.13 13.90 1.78
CA GLU A 3 -1.47 13.39 1.49
C GLU A 3 -1.69 12.04 2.20
N PHE A 4 -2.74 11.97 3.02
CA PHE A 4 -3.15 10.74 3.69
C PHE A 4 -4.29 10.08 2.92
N LEU A 5 -4.12 8.81 2.60
CA LEU A 5 -5.10 7.98 1.90
C LEU A 5 -5.79 7.04 2.90
N TYR A 6 -7.09 6.84 2.71
CA TYR A 6 -7.85 5.80 3.42
C TYR A 6 -7.83 4.50 2.62
N THR A 7 -8.16 3.38 3.26
CA THR A 7 -8.16 2.05 2.62
C THR A 7 -8.87 2.01 1.26
N PRO A 8 -10.07 2.62 1.05
CA PRO A 8 -10.70 2.63 -0.26
C PRO A 8 -9.90 3.39 -1.33
N ALA A 9 -9.22 4.47 -0.96
CA ALA A 9 -8.39 5.24 -1.88
C ALA A 9 -7.11 4.47 -2.24
N VAL A 10 -6.50 3.76 -1.28
CA VAL A 10 -5.36 2.87 -1.55
C VAL A 10 -5.78 1.70 -2.43
N ALA A 11 -6.97 1.13 -2.21
CA ALA A 11 -7.52 0.08 -3.06
C ALA A 11 -7.72 0.57 -4.51
N ALA A 12 -8.29 1.76 -4.69
CA ALA A 12 -8.45 2.38 -6.01
C ALA A 12 -7.10 2.68 -6.68
N LEU A 13 -6.09 3.11 -5.91
CA LEU A 13 -4.75 3.43 -6.43
C LEU A 13 -3.98 2.17 -6.86
N THR A 14 -4.06 1.10 -6.07
CA THR A 14 -3.25 -0.12 -6.27
C THR A 14 -3.97 -1.19 -7.08
N GLY A 15 -5.30 -1.10 -7.23
CA GLY A 15 -6.14 -2.16 -7.77
C GLY A 15 -6.33 -3.35 -6.81
N VAL A 16 -5.71 -3.32 -5.63
CA VAL A 16 -5.84 -4.36 -4.60
C VAL A 16 -7.14 -4.14 -3.83
N ASP A 17 -7.87 -5.21 -3.55
CA ASP A 17 -9.12 -5.09 -2.82
C ASP A 17 -8.90 -4.63 -1.35
N ALA A 18 -9.90 -3.93 -0.79
CA ALA A 18 -9.80 -3.37 0.55
C ALA A 18 -9.72 -4.44 1.67
N ALA A 19 -10.28 -5.63 1.47
CA ALA A 19 -10.18 -6.76 2.38
C ALA A 19 -8.76 -7.35 2.38
N THR A 20 -8.10 -7.46 1.21
CA THR A 20 -6.69 -7.83 1.09
C THR A 20 -5.79 -6.80 1.78
N LEU A 21 -6.03 -5.50 1.60
CA LEU A 21 -5.31 -4.46 2.35
C LEU A 21 -5.54 -4.56 3.87
N ARG A 22 -6.73 -5.01 4.30
CA ARG A 22 -7.03 -5.28 5.72
C ARG A 22 -6.28 -6.49 6.24
N TYR A 23 -6.21 -7.54 5.44
CA TYR A 23 -5.47 -8.77 5.75
C TYR A 23 -3.97 -8.49 5.86
N TRP A 24 -3.38 -7.78 4.89
CA TRP A 24 -1.97 -7.42 4.92
C TRP A 24 -1.59 -6.66 6.18
N ARG A 25 -2.39 -5.67 6.57
CA ARG A 25 -2.20 -4.96 7.85
C ARG A 25 -2.22 -5.89 9.06
N HIS A 26 -3.12 -6.87 9.08
CA HIS A 26 -3.17 -7.84 10.17
C HIS A 26 -1.96 -8.80 10.16
N ALA A 27 -1.43 -9.10 8.97
CA ALA A 27 -0.26 -9.94 8.78
C ALA A 27 1.07 -9.15 8.82
N ASP A 28 1.06 -7.88 9.22
CA ASP A 28 2.21 -6.96 9.18
C ASP A 28 2.95 -6.93 7.83
N THR A 29 2.18 -7.05 6.74
CA THR A 29 2.65 -6.97 5.35
C THR A 29 2.01 -5.79 4.63
N GLY A 30 2.52 -5.47 3.43
CA GLY A 30 1.96 -4.43 2.57
C GLY A 30 2.46 -3.01 2.90
N PRO A 31 1.78 -1.98 2.36
CA PRO A 31 2.22 -0.59 2.52
C PRO A 31 2.04 -0.10 3.96
N ALA A 32 2.97 0.74 4.41
CA ALA A 32 2.98 1.26 5.77
C ALA A 32 1.66 1.99 6.10
N SER A 33 1.01 1.55 7.17
CA SER A 33 -0.26 2.10 7.64
C SER A 33 -0.19 2.44 9.12
N PHE A 34 -0.95 3.44 9.54
CA PHE A 34 -1.00 3.83 10.95
C PHE A 34 -2.41 4.29 11.33
N LYS A 35 -2.70 4.27 12.64
CA LYS A 35 -3.98 4.75 13.16
C LYS A 35 -3.96 6.28 13.27
N LEU A 36 -4.95 6.93 12.66
CA LEU A 36 -5.28 8.34 12.86
C LEU A 36 -6.66 8.41 13.53
N GLY A 37 -6.64 8.48 14.86
CA GLY A 37 -7.85 8.37 15.69
C GLY A 37 -8.51 7.00 15.51
N ARG A 38 -9.77 7.01 15.05
CA ARG A 38 -10.56 5.78 14.80
C ARG A 38 -10.35 5.18 13.41
N ARG A 39 -9.57 5.84 12.54
CA ARG A 39 -9.36 5.44 11.14
C ARG A 39 -7.96 4.92 10.94
N VAL A 40 -7.80 3.99 10.00
CA VAL A 40 -6.48 3.61 9.51
C VAL A 40 -6.22 4.36 8.21
N VAL A 41 -5.03 4.94 8.13
CA VAL A 41 -4.59 5.75 7.00
C VAL A 41 -3.21 5.31 6.53
N TYR A 42 -2.90 5.69 5.30
CA TYR A 42 -1.64 5.46 4.65
C TYR A 42 -1.10 6.81 4.18
N ARG A 43 0.20 7.04 4.26
CA ARG A 43 0.81 8.17 3.54
C ARG A 43 0.93 7.78 2.08
N ARG A 44 0.52 8.66 1.17
CA ARG A 44 0.65 8.41 -0.27
C ARG A 44 2.08 8.02 -0.68
N SER A 45 3.07 8.76 -0.20
CA SER A 45 4.49 8.49 -0.46
C SER A 45 4.95 7.10 -0.01
N GLU A 46 4.39 6.60 1.09
CA GLU A 46 4.73 5.27 1.62
C GLU A 46 4.08 4.16 0.79
N VAL A 47 2.85 4.39 0.31
CA VAL A 47 2.17 3.46 -0.60
C VAL A 47 2.94 3.39 -1.92
N GLU A 48 3.29 4.53 -2.50
CA GLU A 48 4.07 4.59 -3.74
C GLU A 48 5.45 3.94 -3.59
N ARG A 49 6.14 4.18 -2.47
CA ARG A 49 7.42 3.51 -2.18
C ARG A 49 7.25 2.00 -2.10
N TRP A 50 6.23 1.52 -1.38
CA TRP A 50 5.95 0.10 -1.28
C TRP A 50 5.66 -0.53 -2.65
N ILE A 51 4.90 0.14 -3.53
CA ILE A 51 4.66 -0.33 -4.90
C ILE A 51 5.99 -0.47 -5.65
N ALA A 52 6.87 0.53 -5.59
CA ALA A 52 8.17 0.49 -6.24
C ALA A 52 9.05 -0.66 -5.70
N GLU A 53 9.02 -0.90 -4.39
CA GLU A 53 9.70 -2.03 -3.76
C GLU A 53 9.14 -3.38 -4.25
N GLN A 54 7.81 -3.52 -4.36
CA GLN A 54 7.18 -4.74 -4.90
C GLN A 54 7.51 -4.93 -6.38
N GLU A 55 7.51 -3.88 -7.17
CA GLU A 55 7.90 -3.94 -8.58
C GLU A 55 9.35 -4.42 -8.68
N ALA A 56 10.29 -3.81 -7.95
CA ALA A 56 11.69 -4.21 -7.98
C ALA A 56 11.91 -5.67 -7.51
N ALA A 57 11.17 -6.12 -6.50
CA ALA A 57 11.30 -7.47 -5.95
C ALA A 57 10.66 -8.55 -6.84
N THR A 58 9.56 -8.23 -7.54
CA THR A 58 8.76 -9.22 -8.28
C THR A 58 8.93 -9.14 -9.79
N ARG A 59 9.54 -8.07 -10.32
CA ARG A 59 9.79 -7.89 -11.75
C ARG A 59 10.55 -9.08 -12.31
N ARG A 60 9.91 -9.80 -13.23
CA ARG A 60 10.50 -10.90 -14.01
C ARG A 60 10.48 -10.49 -15.49
N GLY A 61 11.55 -10.79 -16.23
CA GLY A 61 11.65 -10.50 -17.66
C GLY A 61 12.56 -9.32 -18.05
N GLY A 62 13.74 -9.19 -17.41
CA GLY A 62 14.81 -8.37 -17.95
C GLY A 62 15.49 -9.13 -19.09
N ALA A 63 15.26 -8.71 -20.33
CA ALA A 63 15.95 -9.25 -21.50
C ALA A 63 17.48 -9.13 -21.29
N ALA A 64 18.17 -10.26 -21.46
CA ALA A 64 19.59 -10.29 -21.80
C ALA A 64 19.76 -9.95 -23.29
#